data_AF-A0AAW4UMB6-F1
#
_entry.id   AF-A0AAW4UMB6-F1
#
_cell.length_a   1.000
_cell.length_b   1.000
_cell.length_c   1.000
_cell.angle_alpha   90.00
_cell.angle_beta   90.00
_cell.angle_gamma   90.00
#
_symmetry.space_group_name_H-M   'P 1'
#
loop_
_entity.id
_entity.type
_entity.pdbx_description
1 polymer ?
#
loop_
_entity_poly.entity_id
_entity_poly.type
_entity_poly.pdbx_seq_one_letter_code
_entity_poly.pdbx_strand_id
1 'polypeptide(L)'
;MVKNVFKKLGKKQKNNKGFSLVELIVVIAIMAVLVGVLAPQLMKYVEKSREATDIQNCDSIASSLKAYYSDKEDQTADVEIVIEGTGITTGASDAAIVDSGLTGAKLKGKNWTSITITYTPSNGSVSYTIAGGDDAYYKVDENDAGKFIKNEG
;
A
#
# COMPACT_ATOMS: atom_id res chain seq x y z
N MET A 1 78.58 14.02 -20.31
CA MET A 1 78.22 12.67 -19.83
C MET A 1 76.87 12.71 -19.08
N VAL A 2 75.72 12.95 -19.75
CA VAL A 2 74.40 13.02 -19.04
C VAL A 2 73.20 12.61 -19.92
N LYS A 3 73.38 11.86 -21.02
CA LYS A 3 72.26 11.56 -21.95
C LYS A 3 71.40 10.33 -21.56
N ASN A 4 71.67 9.67 -20.44
CA ASN A 4 70.99 8.40 -20.09
C ASN A 4 70.04 8.47 -18.87
N VAL A 5 69.79 9.66 -18.31
CA VAL A 5 68.98 9.77 -17.07
C VAL A 5 67.46 9.80 -17.33
N PHE A 6 67.01 10.11 -18.55
CA PHE A 6 65.58 10.22 -18.88
C PHE A 6 64.96 8.98 -19.55
N LYS A 7 65.63 7.81 -19.54
CA LYS A 7 65.11 6.56 -20.14
C LYS A 7 64.52 5.60 -19.10
N LYS A 8 63.76 6.11 -18.11
CA LYS A 8 63.04 5.24 -17.17
C LYS A 8 61.77 5.84 -16.56
N LEU A 9 61.07 6.72 -17.28
CA LEU A 9 59.66 6.95 -16.98
C LEU A 9 58.89 5.75 -17.53
N GLY A 10 58.62 4.80 -16.63
CA GLY A 10 57.96 3.55 -16.95
C GLY A 10 56.69 3.77 -17.75
N LYS A 11 56.60 3.11 -18.91
CA LYS A 11 55.34 2.85 -19.60
C LYS A 11 54.44 2.08 -18.62
N LYS A 12 53.66 2.78 -17.80
CA LYS A 12 52.44 2.20 -17.21
C LYS A 12 51.56 1.83 -18.39
N GLN A 13 51.58 0.57 -18.79
CA GLN A 13 50.53 0.02 -19.62
C GLN A 13 49.23 0.20 -18.84
N LYS A 14 48.46 1.23 -19.20
CA LYS A 14 47.07 1.35 -18.77
C LYS A 14 46.35 0.15 -19.38
N ASN A 15 46.23 -0.91 -18.60
CA ASN A 15 45.40 -2.06 -18.94
C ASN A 15 43.94 -1.61 -18.76
N ASN A 16 43.47 -0.77 -19.68
CA ASN A 16 42.08 -0.37 -19.78
C ASN A 16 41.32 -1.59 -20.30
N LYS A 17 41.10 -2.58 -19.43
CA LYS A 17 40.08 -3.60 -19.59
C LYS A 17 38.72 -2.92 -19.39
N GLY A 18 38.36 -2.03 -20.30
CA GLY A 18 37.00 -1.52 -20.40
C GLY A 18 36.09 -2.66 -20.83
N PHE A 19 34.87 -2.65 -20.33
CA PHE A 19 33.80 -3.56 -20.75
C PHE A 19 33.71 -3.55 -22.29
N SER A 20 33.60 -4.72 -22.91
CA SER A 20 33.32 -4.81 -24.34
C SER A 20 31.95 -4.19 -24.61
N LEU A 21 31.81 -3.43 -25.70
CA LEU A 21 30.50 -2.94 -26.14
C LEU A 21 29.50 -4.10 -26.30
N VAL A 22 29.99 -5.27 -26.74
CA VAL A 22 29.18 -6.48 -26.88
C VAL A 22 28.70 -7.01 -25.53
N GLU A 23 29.54 -6.97 -24.49
CA GLU A 23 29.14 -7.40 -23.15
C GLU A 23 28.06 -6.47 -22.58
N LEU A 24 28.16 -5.16 -22.84
CA LEU A 24 27.16 -4.19 -22.39
C LEU A 24 25.81 -4.36 -23.12
N ILE A 25 25.81 -4.58 -24.44
CA ILE A 25 24.54 -4.75 -25.19
C ILE A 25 23.78 -6.03 -24.78
N VAL A 26 24.50 -7.11 -24.46
CA VAL A 26 23.86 -8.36 -24.00
C VAL A 26 23.23 -8.17 -22.63
N VAL A 27 23.87 -7.40 -21.74
CA VAL A 27 23.32 -7.10 -20.41
C VAL A 27 22.02 -6.29 -20.50
N ILE A 28 21.99 -5.21 -21.29
CA ILE A 28 20.76 -4.42 -21.45
C ILE A 28 19.65 -5.23 -22.13
N ALA A 29 20.00 -6.15 -23.03
CA ALA A 29 19.03 -7.03 -23.69
C ALA A 29 18.34 -7.97 -22.69
N ILE A 30 19.10 -8.62 -21.80
CA ILE A 30 18.53 -9.50 -20.76
C ILE A 30 17.71 -8.68 -19.75
N MET A 31 18.22 -7.52 -19.31
CA MET A 31 17.49 -6.64 -18.40
C MET A 31 16.15 -6.17 -18.98
N ALA A 32 16.10 -5.87 -20.28
CA ALA A 32 14.87 -5.49 -20.96
C ALA A 32 13.81 -6.60 -20.92
N VAL A 33 14.20 -7.87 -21.16
CA VAL A 33 13.29 -9.02 -21.09
C VAL A 33 12.80 -9.24 -19.66
N LEU A 34 13.69 -9.19 -18.67
CA LEU A 34 13.32 -9.40 -17.26
C LEU A 34 12.34 -8.33 -16.76
N VAL A 35 12.59 -7.06 -17.07
CA VAL A 35 11.67 -5.97 -16.69
C VAL A 35 10.31 -6.12 -17.37
N GLY A 36 10.29 -6.55 -18.64
CA GLY A 36 9.05 -6.77 -19.39
C GLY A 36 8.10 -7.77 -18.73
N VAL A 37 8.63 -8.87 -18.19
CA VAL A 37 7.83 -9.90 -17.50
C VAL A 37 7.48 -9.49 -16.07
N LEU A 38 8.41 -8.82 -15.36
CA LEU A 38 8.23 -8.48 -13.94
C LEU A 38 7.31 -7.27 -13.71
N ALA A 39 7.23 -6.32 -14.64
CA ALA A 39 6.45 -5.10 -14.49
C ALA A 39 4.96 -5.34 -14.09
N PRO A 40 4.17 -6.16 -14.80
CA PRO A 40 2.77 -6.38 -14.43
C PRO A 40 2.60 -7.08 -13.08
N GLN A 41 3.49 -8.02 -12.76
CA GLN A 41 3.47 -8.72 -11.49
C GLN A 41 3.80 -7.78 -10.32
N LEU A 42 4.79 -6.92 -10.49
CA LEU A 42 5.13 -5.89 -9.51
C LEU A 42 3.96 -4.94 -9.25
N MET A 43 3.26 -4.49 -10.31
CA MET A 43 2.09 -3.62 -10.14
C MET A 43 1.00 -4.27 -9.27
N LYS A 44 0.71 -5.56 -9.49
CA LYS A 44 -0.25 -6.30 -8.65
C LYS A 44 0.19 -6.40 -7.18
N TYR A 45 1.47 -6.63 -6.93
CA TYR A 45 1.98 -6.68 -5.55
C TYR A 45 1.97 -5.33 -4.85
N VAL A 46 2.30 -4.25 -5.56
CA VAL A 46 2.20 -2.88 -5.03
C VAL A 46 0.76 -2.57 -4.67
N GLU A 47 -0.19 -2.95 -5.50
CA GLU A 47 -1.61 -2.72 -5.26
C GLU A 47 -2.12 -3.52 -4.05
N LYS A 48 -1.78 -4.82 -3.96
CA LYS A 48 -2.05 -5.63 -2.77
C LYS A 48 -1.48 -5.01 -1.48
N SER A 49 -0.28 -4.42 -1.54
CA SER A 49 0.32 -3.76 -0.37
C SER A 49 -0.45 -2.51 0.04
N ARG A 50 -1.03 -1.78 -0.92
CA ARG A 50 -1.87 -0.62 -0.64
C ARG A 50 -3.19 -1.05 -0.02
N GLU A 51 -3.85 -2.07 -0.56
CA GLU A 51 -5.06 -2.65 0.03
C GLU A 51 -4.83 -3.11 1.48
N ALA A 52 -3.70 -3.78 1.77
CA ALA A 52 -3.36 -4.17 3.14
C ALA A 52 -3.18 -2.97 4.08
N THR A 53 -2.62 -1.87 3.58
CA THR A 53 -2.51 -0.60 4.34
C THR A 53 -3.88 0.01 4.59
N ASP A 54 -4.76 -0.05 3.60
CA ASP A 54 -6.14 0.46 3.72
C ASP A 54 -6.94 -0.35 4.73
N ILE A 55 -6.80 -1.68 4.75
CA ILE A 55 -7.38 -2.55 5.79
C ILE A 55 -6.88 -2.12 7.18
N GLN A 56 -5.58 -1.91 7.35
CA GLN A 56 -5.01 -1.49 8.63
C GLN A 56 -5.56 -0.12 9.10
N ASN A 57 -5.77 0.81 8.15
CA ASN A 57 -6.42 2.09 8.45
C ASN A 57 -7.88 1.88 8.88
N CYS A 58 -8.61 1.00 8.19
CA CYS A 58 -9.99 0.64 8.54
C CYS A 58 -10.07 0.03 9.94
N ASP A 59 -9.17 -0.89 10.29
CA ASP A 59 -9.10 -1.51 11.62
C ASP A 59 -8.76 -0.48 12.72
N SER A 60 -7.93 0.51 12.41
CA SER A 60 -7.61 1.61 13.33
C SER A 60 -8.85 2.48 13.60
N ILE A 61 -9.65 2.76 12.57
CA ILE A 61 -10.91 3.48 12.70
C ILE A 61 -11.92 2.65 13.50
N ALA A 62 -12.10 1.38 13.16
CA ALA A 62 -12.98 0.45 13.86
C ALA A 62 -12.64 0.34 15.35
N SER A 63 -11.34 0.27 15.68
CA SER A 63 -10.87 0.23 17.08
C SER A 63 -11.17 1.54 17.80
N SER A 64 -11.02 2.68 17.12
CA SER A 64 -11.31 4.00 17.69
C SER A 64 -12.81 4.17 17.96
N LEU A 65 -13.67 3.74 17.03
CA LEU A 65 -15.13 3.71 17.22
C LEU A 65 -15.52 2.85 18.42
N LYS A 66 -15.00 1.62 18.51
CA LYS A 66 -15.26 0.72 19.64
C LYS A 66 -14.83 1.34 20.97
N ALA A 67 -13.64 1.91 21.04
CA ALA A 67 -13.12 2.51 22.27
C ALA A 67 -13.90 3.77 22.69
N TYR A 68 -14.35 4.58 21.74
CA TYR A 68 -15.08 5.81 22.04
C TYR A 68 -16.54 5.55 22.45
N TYR A 69 -17.19 4.57 21.81
CA TYR A 69 -18.60 4.27 22.01
C TYR A 69 -18.89 3.15 23.01
N SER A 70 -17.88 2.39 23.48
CA SER A 70 -18.08 1.38 24.54
C SER A 70 -18.67 1.95 25.82
N ASP A 71 -18.36 3.22 26.11
CA ASP A 71 -18.73 3.88 27.36
C ASP A 71 -19.93 4.84 27.16
N LYS A 72 -20.54 4.87 25.97
CA LYS A 72 -21.61 5.80 25.58
C LYS A 72 -22.96 5.08 25.53
N GLU A 73 -23.62 4.98 26.66
CA GLU A 73 -24.93 4.29 26.78
C GLU A 73 -26.06 4.97 25.99
N ASP A 74 -25.95 6.28 25.71
CA ASP A 74 -26.98 7.03 24.97
C ASP A 74 -26.94 6.79 23.45
N GLN A 75 -25.85 6.23 22.93
CA GLN A 75 -25.71 5.98 21.50
C GLN A 75 -26.47 4.70 21.12
N THR A 76 -27.60 4.86 20.42
CA THR A 76 -28.46 3.73 20.01
C THR A 76 -28.49 3.52 18.50
N ALA A 77 -28.18 4.55 17.72
CA ALA A 77 -28.09 4.48 16.26
C ALA A 77 -26.70 4.04 15.81
N ASP A 78 -26.65 3.31 14.70
CA ASP A 78 -25.41 2.92 14.06
C ASP A 78 -24.59 4.15 13.64
N VAL A 79 -23.27 4.02 13.75
CA VAL A 79 -22.30 5.06 13.36
C VAL A 79 -21.58 4.58 12.12
N GLU A 80 -21.62 5.36 11.05
CA GLU A 80 -20.99 5.03 9.77
C GLU A 80 -19.85 5.99 9.44
N ILE A 81 -18.70 5.42 9.11
CA ILE A 81 -17.54 6.13 8.57
C ILE A 81 -17.29 5.64 7.16
N VAL A 82 -17.31 6.54 6.17
CA VAL A 82 -17.03 6.19 4.77
C VAL A 82 -15.68 6.74 4.37
N ILE A 83 -14.82 5.87 3.86
CA ILE A 83 -13.46 6.20 3.39
C ILE A 83 -13.38 5.99 1.89
N GLU A 84 -12.85 7.00 1.20
CA GLU A 84 -12.59 7.01 -0.24
C GLU A 84 -11.13 7.36 -0.52
N GLY A 85 -10.73 7.35 -1.80
CA GLY A 85 -9.40 7.82 -2.22
C GLY A 85 -9.15 9.31 -1.95
N THR A 86 -10.21 10.09 -1.76
CA THR A 86 -10.17 11.53 -1.45
C THR A 86 -10.05 11.84 0.03
N GLY A 87 -10.41 10.91 0.92
CA GLY A 87 -10.50 11.15 2.36
C GLY A 87 -11.65 10.38 3.00
N ILE A 88 -11.95 10.72 4.25
CA ILE A 88 -13.20 10.32 4.90
C ILE A 88 -14.32 11.24 4.39
N THR A 89 -15.32 10.68 3.72
CA THR A 89 -16.44 11.43 3.12
C THR A 89 -17.69 11.46 3.99
N THR A 90 -17.83 10.49 4.91
CA THR A 90 -18.87 10.45 5.94
C THR A 90 -18.24 10.20 7.30
N GLY A 91 -18.66 10.94 8.33
CA GLY A 91 -18.17 10.74 9.70
C GLY A 91 -16.78 11.35 9.99
N ALA A 92 -16.25 12.20 9.10
CA ALA A 92 -14.95 12.84 9.32
C ALA A 92 -14.89 13.73 10.58
N SER A 93 -16.03 14.28 11.00
CA SER A 93 -16.18 15.08 12.22
C SER A 93 -16.62 14.26 13.43
N ASP A 94 -16.73 12.94 13.30
CA ASP A 94 -17.03 12.06 14.42
C ASP A 94 -15.94 12.17 15.48
N ALA A 95 -16.33 12.29 16.74
CA ALA A 95 -15.40 12.51 17.84
C ALA A 95 -14.39 11.36 17.98
N ALA A 96 -14.80 10.11 17.71
CA ALA A 96 -13.89 8.96 17.73
C ALA A 96 -12.76 9.11 16.68
N ILE A 97 -13.05 9.74 15.53
CA ILE A 97 -12.10 9.97 14.44
C ILE A 97 -11.20 11.18 14.72
N VAL A 98 -11.78 12.25 15.28
CA VAL A 98 -11.04 13.47 15.61
C VAL A 98 -10.06 13.20 16.76
N ASP A 99 -10.52 12.55 17.83
CA ASP A 99 -9.71 12.29 19.03
C ASP A 99 -8.58 11.28 18.75
N SER A 100 -8.78 10.37 17.79
CA SER A 100 -7.74 9.43 17.32
C SER A 100 -6.81 10.02 16.26
N GLY A 101 -7.08 11.23 15.75
CA GLY A 101 -6.27 11.88 14.72
C GLY A 101 -6.39 11.24 13.33
N LEU A 102 -7.45 10.47 13.07
CA LEU A 102 -7.64 9.70 11.83
C LEU A 102 -8.37 10.48 10.72
N THR A 103 -8.61 11.78 10.90
CA THR A 103 -9.30 12.65 9.93
C THR A 103 -8.64 12.70 8.54
N GLY A 104 -7.34 12.39 8.46
CA GLY A 104 -6.58 12.30 7.21
C GLY A 104 -6.56 10.92 6.54
N ALA A 105 -7.27 9.94 7.09
CA ALA A 105 -7.34 8.60 6.51
C ALA A 105 -7.99 8.65 5.11
N LYS A 106 -7.45 7.85 4.20
CA LYS A 106 -7.93 7.72 2.82
C LYS A 106 -7.43 6.43 2.22
N LEU A 107 -8.18 5.91 1.24
CA LEU A 107 -7.76 4.76 0.47
C LEU A 107 -6.51 5.09 -0.35
N LYS A 108 -5.53 4.19 -0.32
CA LYS A 108 -4.30 4.22 -1.11
C LYS A 108 -4.43 3.32 -2.34
N GLY A 109 -5.16 2.23 -2.18
CA GLY A 109 -5.53 1.32 -3.24
C GLY A 109 -6.51 1.96 -4.23
N LYS A 110 -6.57 1.40 -5.42
CA LYS A 110 -7.39 1.82 -6.55
C LYS A 110 -8.52 0.83 -6.84
N ASN A 111 -8.41 -0.38 -6.30
CA ASN A 111 -9.38 -1.43 -6.57
C ASN A 111 -10.69 -1.22 -5.80
N TRP A 112 -10.66 -0.51 -4.67
CA TRP A 112 -11.85 -0.10 -3.92
C TRP A 112 -12.21 1.35 -4.19
N THR A 113 -13.49 1.61 -4.47
CA THR A 113 -14.03 2.96 -4.61
C THR A 113 -14.25 3.59 -3.25
N SER A 114 -14.89 2.85 -2.35
CA SER A 114 -15.10 3.25 -0.96
C SER A 114 -15.17 2.03 -0.03
N ILE A 115 -14.87 2.27 1.23
CA ILE A 115 -15.13 1.33 2.34
C ILE A 115 -15.97 2.05 3.37
N THR A 116 -17.13 1.49 3.69
CA THR A 116 -17.98 1.92 4.80
C THR A 116 -17.69 1.05 6.02
N ILE A 117 -17.37 1.68 7.14
CA ILE A 117 -17.17 1.07 8.45
C ILE A 117 -18.39 1.41 9.29
N THR A 118 -19.15 0.40 9.70
CA THR A 118 -20.35 0.59 10.51
C THR A 118 -20.12 0.03 11.90
N TYR A 119 -20.22 0.88 12.92
CA TYR A 119 -20.27 0.46 14.32
C TYR A 119 -21.72 0.39 14.77
N THR A 120 -22.11 -0.76 15.33
CA THR A 120 -23.46 -1.01 15.85
C THR A 120 -23.42 -1.02 17.38
N PRO A 121 -23.91 0.03 18.07
CA PRO A 121 -23.83 0.13 19.53
C PRO A 121 -24.59 -0.99 20.26
N SER A 122 -25.70 -1.47 19.68
CA SER A 122 -26.57 -2.47 20.31
C SER A 122 -25.86 -3.78 20.66
N ASN A 123 -24.78 -4.11 19.94
CA ASN A 123 -23.99 -5.33 20.15
C ASN A 123 -22.47 -5.07 20.17
N GLY A 124 -22.03 -3.81 20.06
CA GLY A 124 -20.63 -3.42 19.99
C GLY A 124 -19.87 -3.95 18.77
N SER A 125 -20.58 -4.41 17.74
CA SER A 125 -19.99 -4.99 16.54
C SER A 125 -19.51 -3.92 15.57
N VAL A 126 -18.54 -4.28 14.73
CA VAL A 126 -18.15 -3.48 13.57
C VAL A 126 -18.25 -4.35 12.34
N SER A 127 -18.82 -3.81 11.27
CA SER A 127 -18.88 -4.42 9.95
C SER A 127 -18.27 -3.49 8.90
N TYR A 128 -17.94 -4.08 7.76
CA TYR A 128 -17.34 -3.37 6.63
C TYR A 128 -18.18 -3.63 5.38
N THR A 129 -18.42 -2.61 4.57
CA THR A 129 -19.04 -2.73 3.24
C THR A 129 -18.12 -2.08 2.22
N ILE A 130 -17.86 -2.77 1.11
CA ILE A 130 -16.99 -2.28 0.04
C ILE A 130 -17.85 -1.87 -1.16
N ALA A 131 -17.55 -0.71 -1.77
CA ALA A 131 -18.00 -0.39 -3.12
C ALA A 131 -16.84 -0.55 -4.12
N GLY A 132 -17.11 -1.23 -5.24
CA GLY A 132 -16.07 -1.67 -6.18
C GLY A 132 -15.37 -2.93 -5.70
N GLY A 133 -14.13 -3.17 -6.14
CA GLY A 133 -13.31 -4.29 -5.67
C GLY A 133 -13.30 -5.54 -6.56
N ASP A 134 -13.80 -5.46 -7.79
CA ASP A 134 -13.83 -6.61 -8.72
C ASP A 134 -12.44 -7.24 -8.93
N ASP A 135 -11.40 -6.41 -8.98
CA ASP A 135 -10.00 -6.82 -9.14
C ASP A 135 -9.20 -6.80 -7.82
N ALA A 136 -9.88 -6.57 -6.68
CA ALA A 136 -9.20 -6.46 -5.39
C ALA A 136 -8.67 -7.82 -4.90
N TYR A 137 -7.52 -7.78 -4.22
CA TYR A 137 -6.93 -8.97 -3.61
C TYR A 137 -7.68 -9.39 -2.34
N TYR A 138 -8.32 -8.44 -1.65
CA TYR A 138 -9.12 -8.68 -0.46
C TYR A 138 -10.60 -8.33 -0.70
N LYS A 139 -11.48 -9.04 -0.01
CA LYS A 139 -12.93 -8.80 0.04
C LYS A 139 -13.42 -8.90 1.48
N VAL A 140 -14.60 -8.36 1.77
CA VAL A 140 -15.26 -8.59 3.06
C VAL A 140 -15.97 -9.94 3.04
N ASP A 141 -15.78 -10.73 4.10
CA ASP A 141 -16.60 -11.91 4.34
C ASP A 141 -17.95 -11.50 4.94
N GLU A 142 -19.01 -11.69 4.16
CA GLU A 142 -20.39 -11.44 4.59
C GLU A 142 -20.86 -12.39 5.70
N ASN A 143 -20.14 -13.51 5.93
CA ASN A 143 -20.54 -14.55 6.88
C ASN A 143 -19.70 -14.56 8.18
N ASP A 144 -18.57 -13.85 8.27
CA ASP A 144 -17.69 -13.81 9.46
C ASP A 144 -17.41 -12.37 9.94
N ALA A 145 -18.44 -11.74 10.51
CA ALA A 145 -18.35 -10.43 11.18
C ALA A 145 -17.72 -9.31 10.32
N GLY A 146 -17.81 -9.41 8.99
CA GLY A 146 -17.29 -8.40 8.07
C GLY A 146 -15.77 -8.39 7.91
N LYS A 147 -15.02 -9.41 8.33
CA LYS A 147 -13.54 -9.38 8.21
C LYS A 147 -13.08 -9.32 6.76
N PHE A 148 -11.97 -8.63 6.53
CA PHE A 148 -11.27 -8.70 5.25
C PHE A 148 -10.60 -10.07 5.08
N ILE A 149 -11.01 -10.80 4.06
CA ILE A 149 -10.46 -12.09 3.64
C ILE A 149 -9.85 -11.98 2.26
N LYS A 150 -8.98 -12.93 1.90
CA LYS A 150 -8.44 -12.99 0.55
C LYS A 150 -9.57 -13.30 -0.45
N ASN A 151 -9.60 -12.57 -1.55
CA ASN A 151 -10.46 -12.90 -2.68
C ASN A 151 -9.86 -14.12 -3.39
N GLU A 152 -10.53 -15.27 -3.32
CA GLU A 152 -10.02 -16.53 -3.90
C GLU A 152 -10.24 -16.67 -5.41
N GLY A 153 -10.93 -15.70 -6.04
CA GLY A 153 -11.27 -15.75 -7.47
C GLY A 153 -12.48 -16.63 -7.73
#